data_AF-A0A358SKH9-F1
#
_entry.id   AF-A0A358SKH9-F1
#
_cell.length_a   1.000
_cell.length_b   1.000
_cell.length_c   1.000
_cell.angle_alpha   90.00
_cell.angle_beta   90.00
_cell.angle_gamma   90.00
#
_symmetry.space_group_name_H-M   'P 1'
#
loop_
_entity.id
_entity.type
_entity.pdbx_description
1 polymer ?
#
loop_
_entity_poly.entity_id
_entity_poly.type
_entity_poly.pdbx_seq_one_letter_code
_entity_poly.pdbx_strand_id
1 'polypeptide(L)'
;AEKPDEMLDLSYEQMLDQITQVRRALVDIAASRKQIELQEQQLQHSVSHLQDQAKAALAQGKEDLAREALSRKAAAQAEIDGMEPQHQQLTEQEEKLEHTLEALQQRVNQFRTQKEVLKAQYTAAQAESSVGESAAGISKTFGDSGAELQRAQDKIATMQARAGAVDELLQSGVLEDVGGDTDDIQKELDEAGSAAEVDKELAALKAQIGPGSAPPELTAG
;
A
#
# COMPACT_ATOMS: atom_id res chain seq x y z
N ALA A 1 8.32 -11.29 -35.03
CA ALA A 1 8.76 -10.92 -33.67
C ALA A 1 8.23 -9.51 -33.40
N GLU A 2 7.50 -9.30 -32.31
CA GLU A 2 7.08 -7.96 -31.89
C GLU A 2 8.31 -7.07 -31.69
N LYS A 3 8.21 -5.79 -32.07
CA LYS A 3 9.32 -4.86 -31.92
C LYS A 3 9.49 -4.55 -30.43
N PRO A 4 10.73 -4.61 -29.88
CA PRO A 4 11.00 -4.28 -28.48
C PRO A 4 10.43 -2.92 -28.06
N ASP A 5 10.41 -1.94 -28.96
CA ASP A 5 9.87 -0.61 -28.73
C ASP A 5 8.37 -0.60 -28.39
N GLU A 6 7.56 -1.38 -29.11
CA GLU A 6 6.10 -1.46 -28.92
C GLU A 6 5.76 -2.12 -27.58
N MET A 7 6.55 -3.12 -27.16
CA MET A 7 6.42 -3.79 -25.86
C MET A 7 6.74 -2.86 -24.69
N LEU A 8 7.76 -2.01 -24.84
CA LEU A 8 8.11 -1.00 -23.83
C LEU A 8 7.05 0.11 -23.75
N ASP A 9 6.47 0.51 -24.89
CA ASP A 9 5.36 1.45 -24.95
C ASP A 9 4.12 0.89 -24.22
N LEU A 10 3.72 -0.35 -24.52
CA LEU A 10 2.60 -1.03 -23.86
C LEU A 10 2.80 -1.18 -22.35
N SER A 11 3.99 -1.60 -21.92
CA SER A 11 4.30 -1.76 -20.49
C SER A 11 4.20 -0.42 -19.74
N TYR A 12 4.61 0.68 -20.37
CA TYR A 12 4.48 2.03 -19.81
C TYR A 12 3.01 2.43 -19.62
N GLU A 13 2.18 2.19 -20.63
CA GLU A 13 0.73 2.46 -20.55
C GLU A 13 0.05 1.65 -19.45
N GLN A 14 0.39 0.36 -19.31
CA GLN A 14 -0.14 -0.50 -18.25
C GLN A 14 0.20 0.05 -16.85
N MET A 15 1.42 0.55 -16.63
CA MET A 15 1.78 1.15 -15.34
C MET A 15 1.04 2.46 -15.07
N LEU A 16 0.77 3.28 -16.10
CA LEU A 16 -0.05 4.48 -15.95
C LEU A 16 -1.50 4.15 -15.60
N ASP A 17 -2.05 3.07 -16.16
CA ASP A 17 -3.38 2.60 -15.81
C ASP A 17 -3.42 2.12 -14.36
N GLN A 18 -2.41 1.37 -13.90
CA GLN A 18 -2.28 0.98 -12.49
C GLN A 18 -2.27 2.18 -11.54
N ILE A 19 -1.50 3.23 -11.85
CA ILE A 19 -1.51 4.48 -11.07
C ILE A 19 -2.92 5.08 -11.01
N THR A 20 -3.63 5.06 -12.14
CA THR A 20 -4.98 5.63 -12.22
C THR A 20 -5.97 4.80 -11.41
N GLN A 21 -5.87 3.47 -11.43
CA GLN A 21 -6.69 2.57 -10.60
C GLN A 21 -6.44 2.80 -9.10
N VAL A 22 -5.18 2.88 -8.67
CA VAL A 22 -4.83 3.17 -7.26
C VAL A 22 -5.36 4.53 -6.82
N ARG A 23 -5.24 5.57 -7.66
CA ARG A 23 -5.81 6.89 -7.36
C ARG A 23 -7.32 6.87 -7.16
N ARG A 24 -8.05 6.10 -7.97
CA ARG A 24 -9.51 5.96 -7.81
C ARG A 24 -9.84 5.27 -6.49
N ALA A 25 -9.17 4.16 -6.20
CA ALA A 25 -9.37 3.44 -4.93
C ALA A 25 -9.07 4.33 -3.71
N LEU A 26 -8.02 5.15 -3.77
CA LEU A 26 -7.68 6.10 -2.72
C LEU A 26 -8.80 7.14 -2.50
N VAL A 27 -9.38 7.68 -3.59
CA VAL A 27 -10.51 8.62 -3.50
C VAL A 27 -11.73 7.95 -2.86
N ASP A 28 -12.04 6.71 -3.22
CA ASP A 28 -13.19 5.97 -2.68
C ASP A 28 -13.01 5.69 -1.17
N ILE A 29 -11.80 5.35 -0.74
CA ILE A 29 -11.48 5.14 0.70
C ILE A 29 -11.54 6.47 1.46
N ALA A 30 -10.93 7.54 0.93
CA ALA A 30 -10.97 8.86 1.56
C ALA A 30 -12.41 9.38 1.70
N ALA A 31 -13.26 9.15 0.69
CA ALA A 31 -14.68 9.49 0.75
C ALA A 31 -15.42 8.69 1.83
N SER A 32 -15.16 7.38 1.92
CA SER A 32 -15.75 6.50 2.93
C SER A 32 -15.33 6.90 4.34
N ARG A 33 -14.04 7.19 4.56
CA ARG A 33 -13.52 7.68 5.84
C ARG A 33 -14.17 9.01 6.22
N LYS A 34 -14.27 9.94 5.28
CA LYS A 34 -14.92 11.24 5.50
C LYS A 34 -16.39 11.09 5.89
N GLN A 35 -17.10 10.13 5.29
CA GLN A 35 -18.48 9.85 5.64
C GLN A 35 -18.61 9.37 7.09
N ILE A 36 -17.73 8.46 7.53
CA ILE A 36 -17.71 8.00 8.94
C ILE A 36 -17.44 9.17 9.88
N GLU A 37 -16.43 10.00 9.60
CA GLU A 37 -16.11 11.18 10.43
C GLU A 37 -17.31 12.13 10.58
N LEU A 38 -18.06 12.36 9.49
CA LEU A 38 -19.25 13.21 9.53
C LEU A 38 -20.38 12.58 10.36
N GLN A 39 -20.53 11.25 10.30
CA GLN A 39 -21.52 10.53 11.10
C GLN A 39 -21.16 10.52 12.59
N GLU A 40 -19.90 10.29 12.92
CA GLU A 40 -19.38 10.39 14.30
C GLU A 40 -19.62 11.79 14.87
N GLN A 41 -19.33 12.86 14.12
CA GLN A 41 -19.58 14.23 14.55
C GLN A 41 -21.06 14.49 14.86
N GLN A 42 -21.98 13.96 14.04
CA GLN A 42 -23.43 14.09 14.28
C GLN A 42 -23.86 13.34 15.55
N LEU A 43 -23.33 12.14 15.77
CA LEU A 43 -23.60 11.37 16.99
C LEU A 43 -23.01 12.06 18.23
N GLN A 44 -21.80 12.63 18.15
CA GLN A 44 -21.17 13.39 19.24
C GLN A 44 -22.02 14.60 19.64
N HIS A 45 -22.58 15.33 18.68
CA HIS A 45 -23.55 16.40 18.96
C HIS A 45 -24.80 15.88 19.68
N SER A 46 -25.32 14.73 19.24
CA SER A 46 -26.47 14.08 19.87
C SER A 46 -26.16 13.64 21.30
N VAL A 47 -24.97 13.08 21.55
CA VAL A 47 -24.47 12.69 22.87
C VAL A 47 -24.40 13.90 23.81
N SER A 48 -23.84 15.03 23.34
CA SER A 48 -23.80 16.27 24.12
C SER A 48 -25.19 16.80 24.46
N HIS A 49 -26.10 16.81 23.48
CA HIS A 49 -27.46 17.29 23.68
C HIS A 49 -28.25 16.41 24.66
N LEU A 50 -28.13 15.09 24.55
CA LEU A 50 -28.77 14.13 25.46
C LEU A 50 -28.19 14.22 26.89
N GLN A 51 -26.88 14.48 27.01
CA GLN A 51 -26.23 14.76 28.29
C GLN A 51 -26.84 16.01 28.95
N ASP A 52 -27.04 17.10 28.19
CA ASP A 52 -27.62 18.33 28.72
C ASP A 52 -29.10 18.17 29.08
N GLN A 53 -29.87 17.43 28.28
CA GLN A 53 -31.25 17.08 28.60
C GLN A 53 -31.35 16.26 29.90
N ALA A 54 -30.47 15.27 30.08
CA ALA A 54 -30.44 14.47 31.31
C ALA A 54 -30.15 15.34 32.55
N LYS A 55 -29.16 16.25 32.47
CA LYS A 55 -28.86 17.20 33.55
C LYS A 55 -30.05 18.11 33.87
N ALA A 56 -30.72 18.65 32.85
CA ALA A 56 -31.88 19.51 33.03
C ALA A 56 -33.08 18.78 33.65
N ALA A 57 -33.31 17.52 33.27
CA ALA A 57 -34.35 16.68 33.86
C ALA A 57 -34.07 16.37 35.34
N LEU A 58 -32.83 16.04 35.69
CA LEU A 58 -32.41 15.83 37.08
C LEU A 58 -32.59 17.08 37.94
N ALA A 59 -32.22 18.26 37.42
CA ALA A 59 -32.41 19.53 38.13
C ALA A 59 -33.90 19.83 38.43
N GLN A 60 -34.82 19.25 37.66
CA GLN A 60 -36.27 19.36 37.86
C GLN A 60 -36.87 18.19 38.68
N GLY A 61 -36.04 17.26 39.18
CA GLY A 61 -36.48 16.07 39.90
C GLY A 61 -37.18 15.02 39.01
N LYS A 62 -37.03 15.11 37.68
CA LYS A 62 -37.65 14.21 36.71
C LYS A 62 -36.70 13.07 36.35
N GLU A 63 -36.48 12.16 37.28
CA GLU A 63 -35.50 11.08 37.15
C GLU A 63 -35.77 10.13 35.98
N ASP A 64 -37.04 9.82 35.68
CA ASP A 64 -37.39 8.91 34.58
C ASP A 64 -36.98 9.47 33.21
N LEU A 65 -37.20 10.78 32.99
CA LEU A 65 -36.77 11.47 31.77
C LEU A 65 -35.24 11.55 31.68
N ALA A 66 -34.56 11.75 32.81
CA ALA A 66 -33.10 11.73 32.84
C ALA A 66 -32.55 10.35 32.46
N ARG A 67 -33.15 9.27 32.99
CA ARG A 67 -32.76 7.89 32.68
C ARG A 67 -32.98 7.57 31.20
N GLU A 68 -34.09 8.01 30.62
CA GLU A 68 -34.36 7.86 29.17
C GLU A 68 -33.33 8.60 28.31
N ALA A 69 -33.01 9.86 28.64
CA ALA A 69 -32.00 10.64 27.92
C ALA A 69 -30.61 9.98 27.99
N LEU A 70 -30.21 9.50 29.17
CA LEU A 70 -28.96 8.77 29.35
C LEU A 70 -28.92 7.43 28.61
N SER A 71 -30.05 6.71 28.54
CA SER A 71 -30.14 5.46 27.75
C SER A 71 -29.93 5.72 26.27
N ARG A 72 -30.55 6.78 25.71
CA ARG A 72 -30.32 7.18 24.32
C ARG A 72 -28.89 7.66 24.09
N LYS A 73 -28.31 8.38 25.05
CA LYS A 73 -26.92 8.81 25.00
C LYS A 73 -25.98 7.62 24.92
N ALA A 74 -26.19 6.61 25.76
CA ALA A 74 -25.39 5.38 25.77
C ALA A 74 -25.49 4.62 24.44
N ALA A 75 -26.68 4.56 23.83
CA ALA A 75 -26.84 3.97 22.51
C ALA A 75 -26.05 4.74 21.43
N ALA A 76 -26.15 6.08 21.41
CA ALA A 76 -25.39 6.91 20.47
C ALA A 76 -23.87 6.82 20.70
N GLN A 77 -23.43 6.68 21.95
CA GLN A 77 -22.02 6.46 22.28
C GLN A 77 -21.54 5.10 21.76
N ALA A 78 -22.30 4.03 21.98
CA ALA A 78 -21.95 2.71 21.46
C ALA A 78 -21.88 2.67 19.91
N GLU A 79 -22.70 3.47 19.23
CA GLU A 79 -22.58 3.64 17.77
C GLU A 79 -21.26 4.34 17.37
N ILE A 80 -20.84 5.38 18.10
CA ILE A 80 -19.52 6.05 17.89
C ILE A 80 -18.38 5.05 18.13
N ASP A 81 -18.43 4.32 19.24
CA ASP A 81 -17.36 3.38 19.60
C ASP A 81 -17.24 2.24 18.57
N GLY A 82 -18.34 1.89 17.90
CA GLY A 82 -18.35 0.94 16.78
C GLY A 82 -17.85 1.49 15.44
N MET A 83 -17.75 2.82 15.30
CA MET A 83 -17.22 3.50 14.10
C MET A 83 -15.71 3.72 14.18
N GLU A 84 -15.17 3.97 15.38
CA GLU A 84 -13.74 4.16 15.63
C GLU A 84 -12.84 3.08 14.97
N PRO A 85 -13.09 1.76 15.14
CA PRO A 85 -12.26 0.75 14.48
C PRO A 85 -12.39 0.78 12.95
N GLN A 86 -13.55 1.16 12.41
CA GLN A 86 -13.76 1.29 10.97
C GLN A 86 -13.00 2.51 10.42
N HIS A 87 -13.01 3.63 11.15
CA HIS A 87 -12.23 4.82 10.81
C HIS A 87 -10.73 4.53 10.80
N GLN A 88 -10.22 3.85 11.82
CA GLN A 88 -8.82 3.45 11.91
C GLN A 88 -8.45 2.52 10.75
N GLN A 89 -9.27 1.50 10.48
CA GLN A 89 -9.03 0.57 9.38
C GLN A 89 -9.00 1.28 8.01
N LEU A 90 -9.89 2.24 7.76
CA LEU A 90 -9.87 3.01 6.51
C LEU A 90 -8.66 3.94 6.43
N THR A 91 -8.24 4.52 7.55
CA THR A 91 -7.03 5.35 7.62
C THR A 91 -5.78 4.56 7.27
N GLU A 92 -5.60 3.36 7.84
CA GLU A 92 -4.48 2.48 7.51
C GLU A 92 -4.48 2.04 6.03
N GLN A 93 -5.67 1.78 5.47
CA GLN A 93 -5.82 1.45 4.05
C GLN A 93 -5.46 2.64 3.15
N GLU A 94 -5.87 3.86 3.53
CA GLU A 94 -5.52 5.10 2.83
C GLU A 94 -4.01 5.27 2.79
N GLU A 95 -3.34 5.22 3.95
CA GLU A 95 -1.87 5.35 4.07
C GLU A 95 -1.12 4.30 3.25
N LYS A 96 -1.57 3.03 3.28
CA LYS A 96 -0.97 1.95 2.50
C LYS A 96 -1.10 2.21 0.98
N LEU A 97 -2.24 2.72 0.53
CA LEU A 97 -2.44 3.05 -0.87
C LEU A 97 -1.66 4.29 -1.29
N GLU A 98 -1.49 5.29 -0.42
CA GLU A 98 -0.62 6.44 -0.66
C GLU A 98 0.83 6.00 -0.88
N HIS A 99 1.39 5.18 0.02
CA HIS A 99 2.73 4.62 -0.15
C HIS A 99 2.86 3.79 -1.42
N THR A 100 1.84 2.98 -1.75
CA THR A 100 1.81 2.21 -2.99
C THR A 100 1.81 3.12 -4.21
N LEU A 101 1.02 4.20 -4.18
CA LEU A 101 0.94 5.18 -5.26
C LEU A 101 2.29 5.87 -5.48
N GLU A 102 2.96 6.30 -4.41
CA GLU A 102 4.29 6.91 -4.47
C GLU A 102 5.32 5.96 -5.09
N ALA A 103 5.34 4.70 -4.64
CA ALA A 103 6.24 3.68 -5.17
C ALA A 103 5.99 3.41 -6.68
N LEU A 104 4.72 3.33 -7.09
CA LEU A 104 4.35 3.17 -8.50
C LEU A 104 4.81 4.38 -9.33
N GLN A 105 4.61 5.60 -8.84
CA GLN A 105 5.06 6.81 -9.52
C GLN A 105 6.58 6.84 -9.70
N GLN A 106 7.35 6.48 -8.66
CA GLN A 106 8.80 6.38 -8.76
C GLN A 106 9.23 5.32 -9.79
N ARG A 107 8.60 4.14 -9.76
CA ARG A 107 8.87 3.07 -10.72
C ARG A 107 8.56 3.48 -12.16
N VAL A 108 7.44 4.17 -12.40
CA VAL A 108 7.08 4.70 -13.72
C VAL A 108 8.10 5.72 -14.22
N ASN A 109 8.57 6.62 -13.35
CA ASN A 109 9.58 7.61 -13.73
C ASN A 109 10.92 6.95 -14.09
N GLN A 110 11.34 5.92 -13.33
CA GLN A 110 12.54 5.14 -13.64
C GLN A 110 12.39 4.37 -14.96
N PHE A 111 11.25 3.69 -15.14
CA PHE A 111 10.96 2.94 -16.35
C PHE A 111 10.94 3.84 -17.59
N ARG A 112 10.35 5.04 -17.51
CA ARG A 112 10.34 6.02 -18.59
C ARG A 112 11.76 6.33 -19.07
N THR A 113 12.69 6.58 -18.14
CA THR A 113 14.09 6.87 -18.47
C THR A 113 14.78 5.65 -19.09
N GLN A 114 14.59 4.46 -18.52
CA GLN A 114 15.18 3.22 -19.05
C GLN A 114 14.66 2.89 -20.44
N LYS A 115 13.35 3.07 -20.67
CA LYS A 115 12.70 2.89 -21.95
C LYS A 115 13.34 3.73 -23.05
N GLU A 116 13.54 5.03 -22.83
CA GLU A 116 14.19 5.90 -23.84
C GLU A 116 15.63 5.46 -24.14
N VAL A 117 16.38 5.03 -23.13
CA VAL A 117 17.73 4.48 -23.30
C VAL A 117 17.71 3.18 -24.11
N LEU A 118 16.79 2.27 -23.82
CA LEU A 118 16.62 1.00 -24.53
C LEU A 118 16.20 1.23 -25.99
N LYS A 119 15.27 2.15 -26.26
CA LYS A 119 14.86 2.53 -27.63
C LYS A 119 16.04 3.10 -28.42
N ALA A 120 16.86 3.95 -27.79
CA ALA A 120 18.07 4.50 -28.42
C ALA A 120 19.10 3.40 -28.73
N GLN A 121 19.36 2.48 -27.80
CA GLN A 121 20.27 1.35 -28.01
C GLN A 121 19.77 0.42 -29.12
N TYR A 122 18.47 0.13 -29.15
CA TYR A 122 17.87 -0.68 -30.21
C TYR A 122 18.01 -0.02 -31.58
N THR A 123 17.76 1.29 -31.67
CA THR A 123 17.95 2.06 -32.91
C THR A 123 19.41 2.04 -33.37
N ALA A 124 20.37 2.20 -32.45
CA ALA A 124 21.80 2.14 -32.76
C ALA A 124 22.22 0.74 -33.26
N ALA A 125 21.81 -0.32 -32.56
CA ALA A 125 22.10 -1.71 -32.96
C ALA A 125 21.48 -2.05 -34.33
N GLN A 126 20.27 -1.54 -34.62
CA GLN A 126 19.63 -1.70 -35.93
C GLN A 126 20.42 -0.99 -37.03
N ALA A 127 20.90 0.23 -36.78
CA ALA A 127 21.74 0.97 -37.74
C ALA A 127 23.08 0.26 -37.99
N GLU A 128 23.75 -0.25 -36.94
CA GLU A 128 24.98 -1.03 -37.06
C GLU A 128 24.77 -2.32 -37.88
N SER A 129 23.68 -3.05 -37.62
CA SER A 129 23.33 -4.24 -38.41
C SER A 129 23.09 -3.91 -39.88
N SER A 130 22.36 -2.83 -40.16
CA SER A 130 22.08 -2.37 -41.53
C SER A 130 23.35 -1.95 -42.29
N VAL A 131 24.28 -1.27 -41.62
CA VAL A 131 25.60 -0.94 -42.17
C VAL A 131 26.44 -2.19 -42.39
N GLY A 132 26.44 -3.15 -41.46
CA GLY A 132 27.15 -4.42 -41.61
C GLY A 132 26.63 -5.27 -42.77
N GLU A 133 25.31 -5.34 -42.95
CA GLU A 133 24.66 -6.00 -44.08
C GLU A 133 24.94 -5.27 -45.41
N SER A 134 24.92 -3.94 -45.41
CA SER A 134 25.26 -3.13 -46.57
C SER A 134 26.75 -3.26 -46.93
N ALA A 135 27.65 -3.29 -45.95
CA ALA A 135 29.08 -3.50 -46.15
C ALA A 135 29.39 -4.93 -46.64
N ALA A 136 28.67 -5.94 -46.15
CA ALA A 136 28.76 -7.31 -46.67
C ALA A 136 28.19 -7.42 -48.10
N GLY A 137 27.12 -6.67 -48.41
CA GLY A 137 26.57 -6.55 -49.77
C GLY A 137 27.49 -5.82 -50.74
N ILE A 138 28.20 -4.78 -50.28
CA ILE A 138 29.22 -4.05 -51.04
C ILE A 138 30.50 -4.89 -51.21
N SER A 139 30.92 -5.65 -50.18
CA SER A 139 32.04 -6.60 -50.22
C SER A 139 31.84 -7.72 -51.26
N LYS A 140 30.60 -8.15 -51.47
CA LYS A 140 30.24 -9.11 -52.53
C LYS A 140 30.43 -8.57 -53.95
N THR A 141 30.58 -7.26 -54.11
CA THR A 141 30.54 -6.60 -55.43
C THR A 141 31.89 -5.97 -55.84
N PHE A 142 32.89 -5.85 -54.95
CA PHE A 142 34.11 -5.08 -55.29
C PHE A 142 35.50 -5.65 -54.97
N GLY A 143 35.62 -6.94 -54.65
CA GLY A 143 36.81 -7.69 -55.10
C GLY A 143 37.84 -8.16 -54.06
N ASP A 144 38.61 -9.12 -54.57
CA ASP A 144 39.86 -9.68 -54.05
C ASP A 144 39.78 -10.67 -52.87
N SER A 145 39.13 -11.79 -53.17
CA SER A 145 38.84 -12.96 -52.34
C SER A 145 40.04 -13.79 -51.82
N GLY A 146 41.26 -13.26 -51.77
CA GLY A 146 42.46 -14.06 -51.45
C GLY A 146 43.03 -13.85 -50.04
N ALA A 147 43.18 -12.60 -49.60
CA ALA A 147 43.95 -12.28 -48.40
C ALA A 147 43.15 -12.40 -47.08
N GLU A 148 41.82 -12.32 -47.15
CA GLU A 148 40.97 -12.31 -45.94
C GLU A 148 40.55 -13.71 -45.48
N LEU A 149 40.60 -14.71 -46.37
CA LEU A 149 40.35 -16.11 -45.99
C LEU A 149 41.45 -16.64 -45.06
N GLN A 150 42.70 -16.22 -45.29
CA GLN A 150 43.84 -16.57 -44.44
C GLN A 150 43.69 -15.97 -43.02
N ARG A 151 43.20 -14.72 -42.92
CA ARG A 151 42.94 -14.07 -41.62
C ARG A 151 41.74 -14.66 -40.89
N ALA A 152 40.73 -15.13 -41.63
CA ALA A 152 39.61 -15.84 -41.04
C ALA A 152 40.04 -17.19 -40.42
N GLN A 153 40.96 -17.91 -41.06
CA GLN A 153 41.51 -19.17 -40.53
C GLN A 153 42.31 -18.94 -39.22
N ASP A 154 43.16 -17.91 -39.17
CA ASP A 154 43.91 -17.57 -37.95
C ASP A 154 42.97 -17.15 -36.78
N LYS A 155 41.86 -16.49 -37.10
CA LYS A 155 40.88 -16.05 -36.10
C LYS A 155 40.00 -17.21 -35.59
N ILE A 156 39.69 -18.18 -36.46
CA ILE A 156 39.00 -19.42 -36.10
C ILE A 156 39.88 -20.28 -35.17
N ALA A 157 41.17 -20.41 -35.46
CA ALA A 157 42.11 -21.14 -34.60
C ALA A 157 42.21 -20.50 -33.19
N THR A 158 42.19 -19.17 -33.12
CA THR A 158 42.22 -18.43 -31.86
C THR A 158 40.90 -18.56 -31.07
N MET A 159 39.76 -18.65 -31.76
CA MET A 159 38.45 -18.88 -31.12
C MET A 159 38.27 -20.30 -30.61
N GLN A 160 38.77 -21.30 -31.34
CA GLN A 160 38.69 -22.71 -30.92
C GLN A 160 39.52 -22.98 -29.65
N ALA A 161 40.68 -22.32 -29.52
CA ALA A 161 41.47 -22.38 -28.29
C ALA A 161 40.78 -21.74 -27.07
N ARG A 162 39.85 -20.79 -27.29
CA ARG A 162 39.10 -20.10 -26.23
C ARG A 162 37.84 -20.83 -25.81
N ALA A 163 37.24 -21.60 -26.74
CA ALA A 163 36.05 -22.43 -26.47
C ALA A 163 36.38 -23.65 -25.59
N GLY A 164 37.59 -24.21 -25.70
CA GLY A 164 38.01 -25.35 -24.86
C GLY A 164 38.15 -25.05 -23.35
N ALA A 165 38.19 -23.78 -22.95
CA ALA A 165 38.28 -23.37 -21.55
C ALA A 165 36.91 -23.15 -20.86
N VAL A 166 35.80 -23.26 -21.61
CA VAL A 166 34.43 -23.03 -21.10
C VAL A 166 33.70 -24.34 -20.81
N ASP A 167 34.06 -25.44 -21.46
CA ASP A 167 33.48 -26.77 -21.20
C ASP A 167 33.88 -27.39 -19.85
N GLU A 168 34.95 -26.91 -19.21
CA GLU A 168 35.36 -27.36 -17.86
C GLU A 168 34.52 -26.75 -16.71
N LEU A 169 33.81 -25.64 -16.96
CA LEU A 169 32.97 -24.97 -15.96
C LEU A 169 31.50 -25.40 -15.98
N LEU A 170 31.08 -26.17 -16.98
CA LEU A 170 29.72 -26.74 -17.07
C LEU A 170 29.61 -28.15 -16.46
N GLN A 171 30.72 -28.78 -16.08
CA GLN A 171 30.75 -30.13 -15.49
C GLN A 171 30.70 -30.15 -13.94
N SER A 172 30.68 -29.00 -13.25
CA SER A 172 30.68 -28.93 -11.78
C SER A 172 29.31 -28.67 -11.13
N GLY A 173 28.21 -28.93 -11.85
CA GLY A 173 26.86 -28.62 -11.39
C GLY A 173 26.53 -29.06 -9.96
N VAL A 174 25.96 -28.16 -9.16
CA VAL A 174 25.09 -28.45 -7.99
C VAL A 174 24.08 -27.30 -7.82
N LEU A 175 22.81 -27.68 -7.94
CA LEU A 175 21.58 -26.98 -7.52
C LEU A 175 21.01 -27.74 -6.30
N GLU A 176 20.01 -27.14 -5.63
CA GLU A 176 19.19 -27.62 -4.47
C GLU A 176 19.76 -27.23 -3.10
N ASP A 177 19.01 -26.59 -2.17
CA ASP A 177 17.74 -27.02 -1.56
C ASP A 177 17.02 -25.80 -0.88
N VAL A 178 15.79 -25.40 -1.24
CA VAL A 178 14.46 -25.65 -0.61
C VAL A 178 14.22 -25.12 0.83
N GLY A 179 13.22 -24.24 0.96
CA GLY A 179 12.14 -24.30 1.98
C GLY A 179 12.38 -23.70 3.37
N GLY A 180 11.49 -22.78 3.80
CA GLY A 180 11.44 -22.33 5.20
C GLY A 180 10.38 -21.26 5.47
N ASP A 181 9.25 -21.71 6.00
CA ASP A 181 8.02 -21.04 6.41
C ASP A 181 8.18 -20.14 7.65
N THR A 182 7.50 -18.98 7.74
CA THR A 182 7.20 -18.25 9.00
C THR A 182 6.07 -17.23 8.78
N ASP A 183 4.82 -17.69 8.87
CA ASP A 183 3.60 -16.85 8.83
C ASP A 183 2.71 -17.03 10.09
N ASP A 184 3.29 -17.47 11.23
CA ASP A 184 2.54 -17.89 12.42
C ASP A 184 2.68 -16.98 13.67
N ILE A 185 3.33 -15.83 13.59
CA ILE A 185 3.57 -14.97 14.78
C ILE A 185 2.54 -13.81 14.87
N GLN A 186 1.87 -13.47 13.77
CA GLN A 186 0.99 -12.29 13.72
C GLN A 186 -0.47 -12.59 14.14
N LYS A 187 -0.79 -13.84 14.44
CA LYS A 187 -2.15 -14.32 14.73
C LYS A 187 -2.47 -14.49 16.22
N GLU A 188 -1.50 -14.29 17.11
CA GLU A 188 -1.63 -14.46 18.57
C GLU A 188 -1.77 -13.14 19.36
N LEU A 189 -1.94 -12.00 18.69
CA LEU A 189 -2.01 -10.68 19.36
C LEU A 189 -3.42 -10.07 19.46
N ASP A 190 -4.44 -10.68 18.85
CA ASP A 190 -5.79 -10.08 18.73
C ASP A 190 -6.84 -10.62 19.72
N GLU A 191 -6.51 -11.54 20.63
CA GLU A 191 -7.50 -12.20 21.51
C GLU A 191 -7.61 -11.66 22.95
N ALA A 192 -6.98 -10.53 23.31
CA ALA A 192 -6.92 -10.07 24.71
C ALA A 192 -7.67 -8.77 25.05
N GLY A 193 -8.39 -8.12 24.12
CA GLY A 193 -8.81 -6.71 24.31
C GLY A 193 -10.26 -6.43 24.76
N SER A 194 -11.24 -7.27 24.42
CA SER A 194 -12.57 -6.72 24.12
C SER A 194 -13.66 -6.89 25.18
N ALA A 195 -13.34 -7.26 26.43
CA ALA A 195 -14.36 -7.50 27.47
C ALA A 195 -14.28 -6.59 28.71
N ALA A 196 -13.31 -5.67 28.80
CA ALA A 196 -12.99 -4.92 30.03
C ALA A 196 -13.43 -3.43 30.03
N GLU A 197 -13.95 -2.93 28.92
CA GLU A 197 -14.18 -1.49 28.71
C GLU A 197 -15.53 -1.00 29.26
N VAL A 198 -16.60 -1.81 29.19
CA VAL A 198 -17.99 -1.35 29.44
C VAL A 198 -18.33 -1.11 30.92
N ASP A 199 -17.73 -1.84 31.87
CA ASP A 199 -18.00 -1.66 33.31
C ASP A 199 -17.25 -0.47 33.95
N LYS A 200 -16.16 -0.03 33.31
CA LYS A 200 -15.33 1.09 33.80
C LYS A 200 -16.01 2.45 33.61
N GLU A 201 -16.76 2.62 32.53
CA GLU A 201 -17.38 3.91 32.20
C GLU A 201 -18.55 4.28 33.13
N LEU A 202 -19.33 3.30 33.61
CA LEU A 202 -20.47 3.53 34.50
C LEU A 202 -20.06 4.03 35.90
N ALA A 203 -18.92 3.57 36.41
CA ALA A 203 -18.39 3.98 37.71
C ALA A 203 -17.79 5.39 37.66
N ALA A 204 -17.11 5.74 36.56
CA ALA A 204 -16.51 7.05 36.35
C ALA A 204 -17.55 8.18 36.32
N LEU A 205 -18.73 7.93 35.73
CA LEU A 205 -19.77 8.95 35.65
C LEU A 205 -20.45 9.25 37.00
N LYS A 206 -20.59 8.27 37.89
CA LYS A 206 -21.16 8.47 39.24
C LYS A 206 -20.24 9.28 40.16
N ALA A 207 -18.92 9.18 39.97
CA ALA A 207 -17.94 9.93 40.75
C ALA A 207 -17.92 11.43 40.40
N GLN A 208 -18.25 11.80 39.17
CA GLN A 208 -18.33 13.21 38.75
C GLN A 208 -19.58 13.95 39.26
N ILE A 209 -20.59 13.22 39.75
CA ILE A 209 -21.88 13.78 40.22
C ILE A 209 -22.05 13.51 41.72
N GLY A 210 -20.97 13.60 42.50
CA GLY A 210 -20.90 13.16 43.90
C GLY A 210 -22.15 13.48 44.76
N PRO A 211 -22.50 12.61 45.72
CA PRO A 211 -23.69 12.79 46.54
C PRO A 211 -23.61 14.12 47.28
N GLY A 212 -24.63 14.95 47.10
CA GLY A 212 -24.78 16.20 47.84
C GLY A 212 -24.58 15.94 49.33
N SER A 213 -23.58 16.61 49.89
CA SER A 213 -23.19 16.56 51.29
C SER A 213 -24.41 16.63 52.20
N ALA A 214 -24.49 15.66 53.12
CA ALA A 214 -25.46 15.63 54.20
C ALA A 214 -25.37 16.93 55.05
N PRO A 215 -26.49 17.38 55.65
CA PRO A 215 -26.53 18.63 56.42
C PRO A 215 -25.64 18.54 57.67
N PRO A 216 -25.01 19.65 58.11
CA PRO A 216 -24.22 19.63 59.33
C PRO A 216 -25.15 19.41 60.54
N GLU A 217 -24.88 18.35 61.30
CA GLU A 217 -25.46 18.15 62.62
C GLU A 217 -25.02 19.31 63.55
N LEU A 218 -26.01 19.94 64.17
CA LEU A 218 -25.84 20.92 65.23
C LEU A 218 -25.34 20.21 66.49
N THR A 219 -24.06 20.37 66.81
CA THR A 219 -23.54 20.03 68.14
C THR A 219 -23.99 21.10 69.13
N ALA A 220 -24.95 20.74 69.99
CA ALA A 220 -25.27 21.45 71.21
C ALA A 220 -24.35 20.97 72.35
N GLY A 221 -23.76 21.91 73.10
CA GLY A 221 -22.93 21.66 74.28
C GLY A 221 -22.03 22.82 74.61
#